data_AF-A0ABD1G418-F1
#
_entry.id   AF-A0ABD1G418-F1
#
_cell.length_a   1.000
_cell.length_b   1.000
_cell.length_c   1.000
_cell.angle_alpha   90.00
_cell.angle_beta   90.00
_cell.angle_gamma   90.00
#
_symmetry.space_group_name_H-M   'P 1'
#
loop_
_entity.id
_entity.type
_entity.pdbx_description
1 polymer ?
#
loop_
_entity_poly.entity_id
_entity_poly.type
_entity_poly.pdbx_seq_one_letter_code
_entity_poly.pdbx_strand_id
1 'polypeptide(L)'
;MRRRLDKVLDGIIEQHRAAASDGDDGVGEDGARFVDVLLKFEKDGTLTTDLVKALLVDMFVAGTDMSATTVEWAMPEMIRNPSKLNKAQEEVRKGWILGRDPEYWNDAEKFIRKRFEESSHDFQGSNLEYMPFGAGRRICPGVLFGLANVEILLAMLLFHFDCKMPNGMKHDELDMTEAFGATVNRKHHLCLIPIVKRPLCACV
;
A
#
# COMPACT_ATOMS: atom_id res chain seq x y z
N MET A 1 16.69 21.34 1.82
CA MET A 1 15.63 20.35 1.50
C MET A 1 14.62 20.90 0.49
N ARG A 2 13.91 22.01 0.79
CA ARG A 2 12.89 22.63 -0.08
C ARG A 2 13.29 22.78 -1.58
N ARG A 3 14.44 23.39 -1.87
CA ARG A 3 14.91 23.60 -3.27
C ARG A 3 15.19 22.32 -4.06
N ARG A 4 15.48 21.20 -3.39
CA ARG A 4 15.72 19.92 -4.09
C ARG A 4 14.40 19.25 -4.43
N LEU A 5 13.45 19.25 -3.49
CA LEU A 5 12.11 18.73 -3.70
C LEU A 5 11.40 19.50 -4.81
N ASP A 6 11.50 20.83 -4.79
CA ASP A 6 10.89 21.69 -5.79
C ASP A 6 11.34 21.34 -7.22
N LYS A 7 12.66 21.15 -7.42
CA LYS A 7 13.22 20.70 -8.71
C LYS A 7 12.70 19.34 -9.17
N VAL A 8 12.46 18.40 -8.23
CA VAL A 8 11.91 17.09 -8.56
C VAL A 8 10.47 17.22 -9.01
N LEU A 9 9.67 18.02 -8.29
CA LEU A 9 8.26 18.26 -8.65
C LEU A 9 8.13 19.01 -9.97
N ASP A 10 8.99 20.01 -10.21
CA ASP A 10 9.08 20.67 -11.52
C ASP A 10 9.36 19.67 -12.64
N GLY A 11 10.33 18.78 -12.43
CA GLY A 11 10.65 17.73 -13.40
C GLY A 11 9.46 16.82 -13.70
N ILE A 12 8.72 16.38 -12.67
CA ILE A 12 7.51 15.56 -12.83
C ILE A 12 6.45 16.34 -13.61
N ILE A 13 6.17 17.58 -13.22
CA ILE A 13 5.16 18.42 -13.88
C ILE A 13 5.50 18.61 -15.36
N GLU A 14 6.75 18.92 -15.69
CA GLU A 14 7.15 19.12 -17.08
C GLU A 14 7.11 17.83 -17.91
N GLN A 15 7.45 16.68 -17.33
CA GLN A 15 7.29 15.39 -18.00
C GLN A 15 5.83 15.11 -18.38
N HIS A 16 4.91 15.37 -17.46
CA HIS A 16 3.47 15.18 -17.72
C HIS A 16 2.91 16.20 -18.72
N ARG A 17 3.41 17.44 -18.71
CA ARG A 17 3.05 18.46 -19.70
C ARG A 17 3.50 18.06 -21.12
N ALA A 18 4.72 17.52 -21.25
CA ALA A 18 5.26 17.05 -22.52
C ALA A 18 4.48 15.82 -23.05
N ALA A 19 4.15 14.86 -22.19
CA ALA A 19 3.34 13.71 -22.58
C ALA A 19 1.94 14.11 -23.08
N ALA A 20 1.33 15.12 -22.47
CA ALA A 20 0.03 15.64 -22.89
C ALA A 20 0.05 16.38 -24.23
N SER A 21 1.20 16.87 -24.71
CA SER A 21 1.33 17.52 -26.02
C SER A 21 1.59 16.55 -27.16
N ASP A 22 2.16 15.38 -26.87
CA ASP A 22 2.57 14.41 -27.89
C ASP A 22 1.42 13.49 -28.36
N GLY A 23 0.24 13.58 -27.74
CA GLY A 23 -0.91 12.72 -28.08
C GLY A 23 -0.66 11.23 -27.86
N ASP A 24 0.42 10.89 -27.14
CA ASP A 24 0.66 9.57 -26.57
C ASP A 24 0.04 9.55 -25.19
N ASP A 25 -1.22 9.16 -25.13
CA ASP A 25 -1.99 9.10 -23.90
C ASP A 25 -1.32 8.19 -22.87
N GLY A 26 -0.44 7.26 -23.29
CA GLY A 26 0.35 6.37 -22.42
C GLY A 26 -0.48 5.63 -21.38
N VAL A 27 -1.79 5.59 -21.58
CA VAL A 27 -2.86 5.15 -20.68
C VAL A 27 -3.73 4.28 -21.57
N GLY A 28 -3.63 2.96 -21.38
CA GLY A 28 -4.68 2.07 -21.89
C GLY A 28 -6.02 2.52 -21.31
N GLU A 29 -7.05 2.51 -22.16
CA GLU A 29 -8.48 2.92 -22.07
C GLU A 29 -9.16 3.38 -20.75
N ASP A 30 -8.55 3.37 -19.54
CA ASP A 30 -9.29 3.42 -18.27
C ASP A 30 -8.67 4.26 -17.11
N GLY A 31 -7.76 5.24 -17.32
CA GLY A 31 -7.40 6.10 -16.17
C GLY A 31 -6.43 7.27 -16.36
N ALA A 32 -6.92 8.51 -16.20
CA ALA A 32 -6.06 9.69 -16.05
C ALA A 32 -5.19 9.60 -14.79
N ARG A 33 -3.90 9.93 -14.88
CA ARG A 33 -3.02 9.96 -13.69
C ARG A 33 -3.43 11.13 -12.79
N PHE A 34 -3.18 11.01 -11.49
CA PHE A 34 -3.49 12.06 -10.52
C PHE A 34 -2.88 13.42 -10.90
N VAL A 35 -1.61 13.42 -11.35
CA VAL A 35 -0.92 14.64 -11.83
C VAL A 35 -1.67 15.27 -12.99
N ASP A 36 -2.13 14.47 -13.96
CA ASP A 36 -2.84 14.96 -15.15
C ASP A 36 -4.16 15.64 -14.77
N VAL A 37 -4.86 15.11 -13.77
CA VAL A 37 -6.08 15.72 -13.22
C VAL A 37 -5.77 17.06 -12.57
N LEU A 38 -4.72 17.16 -11.75
CA LEU A 38 -4.33 18.43 -11.12
C LEU A 38 -3.93 19.49 -12.15
N LEU A 39 -3.21 19.09 -13.21
CA LEU A 39 -2.81 19.99 -14.29
C LEU A 39 -4.00 20.54 -15.09
N LYS A 40 -5.12 19.81 -15.18
CA LYS A 40 -6.36 20.35 -15.77
C LYS A 40 -6.91 21.52 -14.95
N PHE A 41 -6.98 21.36 -13.63
CA PHE A 41 -7.44 22.45 -12.75
C PHE A 41 -6.46 23.62 -12.67
N GLU A 42 -5.15 23.38 -12.88
CA GLU A 42 -4.16 24.44 -13.05
C GLU A 42 -4.43 25.26 -14.32
N LYS A 43 -4.69 24.59 -15.46
CA LYS A 43 -5.00 25.25 -16.74
C LYS A 43 -6.26 26.09 -16.68
N ASP A 44 -7.28 25.63 -15.95
CA ASP A 44 -8.54 26.36 -15.76
C ASP A 44 -8.43 27.50 -14.72
N GLY A 45 -7.22 27.76 -14.19
CA GLY A 45 -6.96 28.82 -13.22
C GLY A 45 -7.49 28.53 -11.81
N THR A 46 -8.00 27.32 -11.56
CA THR A 46 -8.51 26.92 -10.24
C THR A 46 -7.38 26.63 -9.26
N LEU A 47 -6.28 26.04 -9.74
CA LEU A 47 -5.08 25.75 -8.95
C LEU A 47 -3.88 26.56 -9.44
N THR A 48 -3.00 26.93 -8.52
CA THR A 48 -1.67 27.46 -8.86
C THR A 48 -0.66 26.31 -8.93
N THR A 49 0.46 26.51 -9.65
CA THR A 49 1.55 25.54 -9.69
C THR A 49 2.06 25.17 -8.29
N ASP A 50 2.17 26.16 -7.39
CA ASP A 50 2.57 25.92 -5.99
C ASP A 50 1.57 25.03 -5.24
N LEU A 51 0.27 25.19 -5.51
CA LEU A 51 -0.76 24.35 -4.91
C LEU A 51 -0.77 22.94 -5.50
N VAL A 52 -0.51 22.78 -6.80
CA VAL A 52 -0.31 21.46 -7.42
C VAL A 52 0.87 20.75 -6.75
N LYS A 53 2.01 21.43 -6.61
CA LYS A 53 3.19 20.89 -5.92
C LYS A 53 2.88 20.50 -4.48
N ALA A 54 2.14 21.35 -3.76
CA ALA A 54 1.74 21.06 -2.38
C ALA A 54 0.84 19.81 -2.28
N LEU A 55 -0.16 19.67 -3.16
CA LEU A 55 -1.06 18.51 -3.20
C LEU A 55 -0.30 17.22 -3.55
N LEU A 56 0.66 17.28 -4.47
CA LEU A 56 1.50 16.12 -4.81
C LEU A 56 2.34 15.67 -3.61
N VAL A 57 2.94 16.61 -2.88
CA VAL A 57 3.72 16.29 -1.68
C VAL A 57 2.81 15.74 -0.58
N ASP A 58 1.64 16.33 -0.37
CA ASP A 58 0.68 15.91 0.66
C ASP A 58 0.23 14.46 0.42
N MET A 59 -0.17 14.14 -0.81
CA MET A 59 -0.56 12.77 -1.17
C MET A 59 0.60 11.78 -1.08
N PHE A 60 1.82 12.18 -1.48
CA PHE A 60 2.99 11.31 -1.41
C PHE A 60 3.36 10.95 0.04
N VAL A 61 3.40 11.96 0.92
CA VAL A 61 3.71 11.77 2.34
C VAL A 61 2.62 10.93 3.01
N ALA A 62 1.34 11.26 2.79
CA ALA A 62 0.22 10.54 3.36
C ALA A 62 0.16 9.07 2.92
N GLY A 63 0.42 8.78 1.64
CA GLY A 63 0.34 7.42 1.10
C GLY A 63 1.52 6.52 1.48
N THR A 64 2.72 7.09 1.62
CA THR A 64 3.94 6.28 1.82
C THR A 64 4.19 5.96 3.29
N ASP A 65 4.15 6.97 4.16
CA ASP A 65 4.56 6.82 5.57
C ASP A 65 3.57 5.94 6.35
N MET A 66 2.27 6.10 6.08
CA MET A 66 1.20 5.43 6.82
C MET A 66 1.15 3.92 6.54
N SER A 67 1.24 3.51 5.28
CA SER A 67 1.22 2.09 4.91
C SER A 67 2.48 1.39 5.40
N ALA A 68 3.66 2.01 5.27
CA ALA A 68 4.92 1.45 5.76
C ALA A 68 4.91 1.27 7.29
N THR A 69 4.48 2.30 8.03
CA THR A 69 4.34 2.25 9.49
C THR A 69 3.38 1.15 9.92
N THR A 70 2.25 1.00 9.23
CA THR A 70 1.26 -0.05 9.52
C THR A 70 1.85 -1.44 9.36
N VAL A 71 2.58 -1.68 8.26
CA VAL A 71 3.27 -2.96 8.02
C VAL A 71 4.37 -3.20 9.07
N GLU A 72 5.13 -2.16 9.42
CA GLU A 72 6.20 -2.23 10.44
C GLU A 72 5.66 -2.59 11.84
N TRP A 73 4.46 -2.17 12.20
CA TRP A 73 3.77 -2.56 13.44
C TRP A 73 3.07 -3.91 13.35
N ALA A 74 2.45 -4.23 12.21
CA ALA A 74 1.75 -5.50 12.03
C ALA A 74 2.70 -6.70 12.14
N MET A 75 3.90 -6.60 11.56
CA MET A 75 4.89 -7.68 11.58
C MET A 75 5.31 -8.13 13.00
N PRO A 76 5.78 -7.27 13.92
CA PRO A 76 6.15 -7.69 15.27
C PRO A 76 4.95 -8.19 16.07
N GLU A 77 3.76 -7.61 15.91
CA GLU A 77 2.53 -8.10 16.56
C GLU A 77 2.22 -9.55 16.13
N MET A 78 2.35 -9.87 14.84
CA MET A 78 2.21 -11.24 14.36
C MET A 78 3.31 -12.16 14.88
N ILE A 79 4.57 -11.70 14.95
CA ILE A 79 5.70 -12.50 15.42
C ILE A 79 5.58 -12.83 16.91
N ARG A 80 5.05 -11.90 17.72
CA ARG A 80 4.69 -12.16 19.13
C ARG A 80 3.56 -13.18 19.28
N ASN A 81 2.85 -13.50 18.20
CA ASN A 81 1.81 -14.53 18.19
C ASN A 81 2.02 -15.57 17.06
N PRO A 82 2.96 -16.53 17.25
CA PRO A 82 3.33 -17.48 16.20
C PRO A 82 2.16 -18.28 15.63
N SER A 83 1.15 -18.58 16.44
CA SER A 83 -0.06 -19.28 15.99
C SER A 83 -0.84 -18.46 14.96
N LYS A 84 -1.07 -17.17 15.24
CA LYS A 84 -1.73 -16.25 14.30
C LYS A 84 -0.90 -16.01 13.04
N LEU A 85 0.41 -15.85 13.18
CA LEU A 85 1.33 -15.68 12.05
C LEU A 85 1.28 -16.89 11.11
N ASN A 86 1.41 -18.10 11.66
CA ASN A 86 1.36 -19.33 10.86
C ASN A 86 0.03 -19.48 10.13
N LYS A 87 -1.09 -19.18 10.80
CA LYS A 87 -2.41 -19.19 10.19
C LYS A 87 -2.54 -18.17 9.06
N ALA A 88 -2.12 -16.92 9.28
CA ALA A 88 -2.16 -15.88 8.24
C ALA A 88 -1.31 -16.24 7.02
N GLN A 89 -0.10 -16.76 7.24
CA GLN A 89 0.75 -17.24 6.16
C GLN A 89 0.12 -18.41 5.38
N GLU A 90 -0.55 -19.33 6.07
CA GLU A 90 -1.28 -20.45 5.44
C GLU A 90 -2.46 -19.94 4.60
N GLU A 91 -3.27 -19.03 5.14
CA GLU A 91 -4.41 -18.42 4.45
C GLU A 91 -3.98 -17.65 3.20
N VAL A 92 -2.95 -16.81 3.29
CA VAL A 92 -2.40 -16.07 2.14
C VAL A 92 -1.92 -17.03 1.04
N ARG A 93 -1.20 -18.10 1.41
CA ARG A 93 -0.70 -19.08 0.44
C ARG A 93 -1.83 -19.90 -0.19
N LYS A 94 -2.83 -20.31 0.59
CA LYS A 94 -4.01 -21.02 0.08
C LYS A 94 -4.85 -20.12 -0.84
N GLY A 95 -5.09 -18.88 -0.43
CA GLY A 95 -5.81 -17.88 -1.23
C GLY A 95 -5.12 -17.61 -2.56
N TRP A 96 -3.78 -17.53 -2.57
CA TRP A 96 -3.01 -17.42 -3.81
C TRP A 96 -3.24 -18.58 -4.78
N ILE A 97 -3.24 -19.83 -4.27
CA ILE A 97 -3.49 -21.03 -5.07
C ILE A 97 -4.93 -21.03 -5.59
N LEU A 98 -5.91 -20.84 -4.71
CA LEU A 98 -7.33 -20.84 -5.06
C LEU A 98 -7.69 -19.71 -6.04
N GLY A 99 -7.09 -18.54 -5.93
CA GLY A 99 -7.29 -17.41 -6.84
C GLY A 99 -6.71 -17.63 -8.24
N ARG A 100 -5.90 -18.68 -8.44
CA ARG A 100 -5.28 -19.07 -9.72
C ARG A 100 -5.69 -20.45 -10.21
N ASP A 101 -6.62 -21.10 -9.52
CA ASP A 101 -7.05 -22.44 -9.86
C ASP A 101 -8.01 -22.42 -11.07
N PRO A 102 -7.66 -23.05 -12.21
CA PRO A 102 -8.52 -23.10 -13.38
C PRO A 102 -9.82 -23.89 -13.17
N GLU A 103 -9.91 -24.70 -12.11
CA GLU A 103 -11.15 -25.39 -11.72
C GLU A 103 -12.22 -24.39 -11.23
N TYR A 104 -11.78 -23.33 -10.53
CA TYR A 104 -12.67 -22.32 -9.96
C TYR A 104 -12.76 -21.04 -10.80
N TRP A 105 -11.75 -20.73 -11.62
CA TRP A 105 -11.68 -19.50 -12.41
C TRP A 105 -11.38 -19.76 -13.89
N ASN A 106 -12.32 -19.43 -14.77
CA ASN A 106 -12.05 -19.38 -16.22
C ASN A 106 -10.95 -18.33 -16.50
N ASP A 107 -9.91 -18.64 -17.29
CA ASP A 107 -8.77 -17.73 -17.48
C ASP A 107 -8.16 -17.20 -16.16
N ALA A 108 -7.89 -18.08 -15.19
CA ALA A 108 -7.46 -17.74 -13.82
C ALA A 108 -6.24 -16.79 -13.72
N GLU A 109 -5.36 -16.79 -14.72
CA GLU A 109 -4.18 -15.92 -14.78
C GLU A 109 -4.45 -14.54 -15.38
N LYS A 110 -5.66 -14.27 -15.89
CA LYS A 110 -6.04 -12.97 -16.46
C LYS A 110 -6.79 -12.12 -15.44
N PHE A 111 -6.30 -10.90 -15.22
CA PHE A 111 -7.04 -9.90 -14.44
C PHE A 111 -8.26 -9.40 -15.22
N ILE A 112 -9.46 -9.74 -14.76
CA ILE A 112 -10.73 -9.37 -15.40
C ILE A 112 -11.58 -8.61 -14.39
N ARG A 113 -11.50 -7.27 -14.46
CA ARG A 113 -12.15 -6.31 -13.57
C ARG A 113 -13.63 -6.62 -13.31
N LYS A 114 -14.40 -6.91 -14.37
CA LYS A 114 -15.86 -7.15 -14.31
C LYS A 114 -16.28 -8.28 -13.36
N ARG A 115 -15.38 -9.23 -13.03
CA ARG A 115 -15.69 -10.37 -12.15
C ARG A 115 -15.83 -9.99 -10.67
N PHE A 116 -15.37 -8.79 -10.30
CA PHE A 116 -15.31 -8.33 -8.92
C PHE A 116 -16.24 -7.13 -8.66
N GLU A 117 -17.11 -6.79 -9.63
CA GLU A 117 -18.05 -5.67 -9.52
C GLU A 117 -19.20 -5.94 -8.52
N GLU A 118 -19.37 -7.19 -8.07
CA GLU A 118 -20.34 -7.59 -7.04
C GLU A 118 -19.63 -8.08 -5.76
N SER A 119 -19.06 -7.17 -4.97
CA SER A 119 -18.68 -7.49 -3.60
C SER A 119 -18.91 -6.29 -2.67
N SER A 120 -19.75 -6.48 -1.65
CA SER A 120 -20.10 -5.44 -0.68
C SER A 120 -19.34 -5.66 0.62
N HIS A 121 -18.27 -4.90 0.83
CA HIS A 121 -17.62 -4.77 2.14
C HIS A 121 -17.52 -3.29 2.50
N ASP A 122 -18.02 -2.92 3.68
CA ASP A 122 -18.16 -1.55 4.13
C ASP A 122 -16.93 -1.09 4.93
N PHE A 123 -16.25 -0.05 4.44
CA PHE A 123 -15.15 0.66 5.12
C PHE A 123 -15.52 2.13 5.41
N GLN A 124 -16.80 2.50 5.36
CA GLN A 124 -17.24 3.91 5.39
C GLN A 124 -17.23 4.60 6.77
N GLY A 125 -16.49 4.07 7.76
CA GLY A 125 -16.34 4.75 9.05
C GLY A 125 -17.66 4.91 9.83
N SER A 126 -18.63 4.02 9.57
CA SER A 126 -19.93 3.96 10.25
C SER A 126 -19.85 3.39 11.68
N ASN A 127 -18.73 2.74 12.03
CA ASN A 127 -18.44 2.24 13.37
C ASN A 127 -17.54 3.21 14.15
N LEU A 128 -18.11 3.89 15.16
CA LEU A 128 -17.38 4.85 16.01
C LEU A 128 -16.37 4.20 16.97
N GLU A 129 -16.42 2.88 17.16
CA GLU A 129 -15.43 2.15 17.97
C GLU A 129 -14.11 1.92 17.21
N TYR A 130 -14.13 2.01 15.87
CA TYR A 130 -12.98 1.70 15.03
C TYR A 130 -12.93 2.60 13.77
N MET A 131 -12.07 3.61 13.81
CA MET A 131 -11.92 4.62 12.75
C MET A 131 -10.46 4.74 12.26
N PRO A 132 -9.86 3.67 11.68
CA PRO A 132 -8.45 3.66 11.25
C PRO A 132 -8.14 4.69 10.16
N PHE A 133 -9.17 5.11 9.39
CA PHE A 133 -9.07 6.11 8.33
C PHE A 133 -9.86 7.39 8.64
N GLY A 134 -10.32 7.55 9.89
CA GLY A 134 -11.25 8.63 10.28
C GLY A 134 -12.68 8.41 9.79
N ALA A 135 -13.48 9.48 9.82
CA ALA A 135 -14.90 9.45 9.43
C ALA A 135 -15.38 10.81 8.88
N GLY A 136 -16.53 10.79 8.19
CA GLY A 136 -17.22 11.99 7.71
C GLY A 136 -16.51 12.71 6.56
N ARG A 137 -16.75 14.02 6.40
CA ARG A 137 -16.23 14.84 5.27
C ARG A 137 -14.70 14.94 5.19
N ARG A 138 -13.99 14.52 6.24
CA ARG A 138 -12.52 14.51 6.30
C ARG A 138 -11.97 13.08 6.50
N ILE A 139 -12.75 12.06 6.16
CA ILE A 139 -12.26 10.69 6.07
C ILE A 139 -11.07 10.65 5.10
N CYS A 140 -10.09 9.79 5.39
CA CYS A 140 -8.90 9.63 4.54
C CYS A 140 -9.34 9.38 3.09
N PRO A 141 -8.94 10.22 2.13
CA PRO A 141 -9.31 10.00 0.72
C PRO A 141 -8.63 8.74 0.15
N GLY A 142 -7.61 8.22 0.83
CA GLY A 142 -6.82 7.06 0.43
C GLY A 142 -7.23 5.74 1.07
N VAL A 143 -8.46 5.55 1.58
CA VAL A 143 -8.87 4.28 2.26
C VAL A 143 -8.55 3.04 1.41
N LEU A 144 -9.04 3.00 0.17
CA LEU A 144 -8.85 1.86 -0.72
C LEU A 144 -7.37 1.64 -1.06
N PHE A 145 -6.64 2.74 -1.32
CA PHE A 145 -5.22 2.69 -1.62
C PHE A 145 -4.41 2.19 -0.41
N GLY A 146 -4.72 2.68 0.79
CA GLY A 146 -4.05 2.29 2.03
C GLY A 146 -4.28 0.82 2.37
N LEU A 147 -5.53 0.35 2.26
CA LEU A 147 -5.87 -1.06 2.44
C LEU A 147 -5.13 -1.95 1.44
N ALA A 148 -5.21 -1.63 0.15
CA ALA A 148 -4.54 -2.40 -0.90
C ALA A 148 -3.02 -2.48 -0.65
N ASN A 149 -2.37 -1.36 -0.30
CA ASN A 149 -0.94 -1.37 -0.02
C ASN A 149 -0.59 -2.19 1.21
N VAL A 150 -1.31 -2.05 2.33
CA VAL A 150 -1.04 -2.82 3.54
C VAL A 150 -1.26 -4.32 3.30
N GLU A 151 -2.38 -4.69 2.69
CA GLU A 151 -2.73 -6.08 2.39
C GLU A 151 -1.72 -6.72 1.42
N ILE A 152 -1.41 -6.06 0.30
CA ILE A 152 -0.48 -6.58 -0.69
C ILE A 152 0.93 -6.71 -0.11
N LEU A 153 1.43 -5.69 0.60
CA LEU A 153 2.76 -5.73 1.20
C LEU A 153 2.87 -6.83 2.26
N LEU A 154 1.88 -6.95 3.16
CA LEU A 154 1.86 -8.03 4.14
C LEU A 154 1.75 -9.39 3.46
N ALA A 155 0.86 -9.55 2.49
CA ALA A 155 0.70 -10.81 1.77
C ALA A 155 2.00 -11.24 1.09
N MET A 156 2.70 -10.32 0.40
CA MET A 156 3.99 -10.62 -0.22
C MET A 156 5.04 -11.05 0.80
N LEU A 157 5.14 -10.34 1.94
CA LEU A 157 6.07 -10.70 3.00
C LEU A 157 5.76 -12.08 3.59
N LEU A 158 4.51 -12.33 3.94
CA LEU A 158 4.04 -13.59 4.55
C LEU A 158 4.11 -14.78 3.57
N PHE A 159 3.89 -14.53 2.28
CA PHE A 159 3.95 -15.56 1.26
C PHE A 159 5.40 -16.03 1.04
N HIS A 160 6.33 -15.09 0.84
CA HIS A 160 7.70 -15.40 0.43
C HIS A 160 8.67 -15.67 1.58
N PHE A 161 8.40 -15.16 2.78
CA PHE A 161 9.35 -15.24 3.88
C PHE A 161 8.75 -15.90 5.13
N ASP A 162 9.50 -16.82 5.70
CA ASP A 162 9.38 -17.16 7.11
C ASP A 162 10.39 -16.31 7.88
N CYS A 163 10.00 -15.74 9.02
CA CYS A 163 10.85 -14.81 9.78
C CYS A 163 11.48 -15.50 11.00
N LYS A 164 12.79 -15.32 11.18
CA LYS A 164 13.51 -15.79 12.38
C LYS A 164 14.05 -14.62 13.19
N MET A 165 13.98 -14.74 14.51
CA MET A 165 14.57 -13.77 15.43
C MET A 165 16.10 -13.83 15.39
N PRO A 166 16.79 -12.67 15.35
CA PRO A 166 18.24 -12.64 15.44
C PRO A 166 18.69 -13.14 16.82
N ASN A 167 19.87 -13.77 16.85
CA ASN A 167 20.57 -14.18 18.08
C ASN A 167 19.76 -15.09 19.04
N GLY A 168 18.72 -15.78 18.56
CA GLY A 168 17.90 -16.65 19.40
C GLY A 168 17.01 -15.91 20.39
N MET A 169 16.81 -14.60 20.20
CA MET A 169 15.87 -13.77 20.98
C MET A 169 14.47 -14.38 20.94
N LYS A 170 13.76 -14.34 22.07
CA LYS A 170 12.36 -14.81 22.13
C LYS A 170 11.43 -13.80 21.48
N HIS A 171 10.28 -14.27 20.99
CA HIS A 171 9.29 -13.41 20.37
C HIS A 171 8.78 -12.31 21.33
N ASP A 172 8.66 -12.61 22.63
CA ASP A 172 8.17 -11.66 23.65
C ASP A 172 9.19 -10.59 24.05
N GLU A 173 10.44 -10.71 23.63
CA GLU A 173 11.52 -9.76 23.93
C GLU A 173 11.61 -8.63 22.87
N LEU A 174 10.72 -8.63 21.88
CA LEU A 174 10.62 -7.58 20.87
C LEU A 174 10.27 -6.23 21.52
N ASP A 175 11.11 -5.23 21.25
CA ASP A 175 10.87 -3.86 21.69
C ASP A 175 9.71 -3.23 20.91
N MET A 176 8.63 -2.92 21.63
CA MET A 176 7.43 -2.26 21.11
C MET A 176 7.32 -0.79 21.53
N THR A 177 8.42 -0.18 21.97
CA THR A 177 8.42 1.23 22.37
C THR A 177 8.14 2.16 21.19
N GLU A 178 7.35 3.18 21.46
CA GLU A 178 6.89 4.16 20.47
C GLU A 178 7.81 5.38 20.45
N ALA A 179 8.00 5.92 19.24
CA ALA A 179 8.52 7.27 19.02
C ALA A 179 7.38 8.16 18.54
N PHE A 180 6.99 9.11 19.39
CA PHE A 180 5.92 10.06 19.09
C PHE A 180 6.43 11.18 18.18
N GLY A 181 5.78 11.33 17.03
CA GLY A 181 6.00 12.42 16.09
C GLY A 181 4.71 12.79 15.38
N ALA A 182 4.81 13.26 14.13
CA ALA A 182 3.63 13.42 13.26
C ALA A 182 2.93 12.08 12.98
N THR A 183 3.70 10.99 13.00
CA THR A 183 3.26 9.59 12.99
C THR A 183 3.81 8.87 14.23
N VAL A 184 3.14 7.81 14.68
CA VAL A 184 3.59 6.96 15.80
C VAL A 184 4.38 5.80 15.22
N ASN A 185 5.71 5.95 15.22
CA ASN A 185 6.63 4.95 14.70
C ASN A 185 7.19 4.10 15.83
N ARG A 186 7.79 2.97 15.48
CA ARG A 186 8.64 2.24 16.43
C ARG A 186 9.87 3.06 16.74
N LYS A 187 10.27 3.08 18.01
CA LYS A 187 11.49 3.77 18.46
C LYS A 187 12.75 3.14 17.87
N HIS A 188 12.72 1.82 17.71
CA HIS A 188 13.80 1.06 17.08
C HIS A 188 13.24 0.19 15.97
N HIS A 189 13.95 0.15 14.84
CA HIS A 189 13.55 -0.61 13.67
C HIS A 189 13.39 -2.11 13.96
N LEU A 190 12.47 -2.75 13.24
CA LEU A 190 12.31 -4.20 13.27
C LEU A 190 13.52 -4.90 12.62
N CYS A 191 14.25 -5.69 13.40
CA CYS A 191 15.34 -6.52 12.90
C CYS A 191 14.93 -8.00 12.88
N LEU A 192 14.84 -8.59 11.69
CA LEU A 192 14.50 -9.99 11.47
C LEU A 192 15.43 -10.62 10.43
N ILE A 193 15.61 -11.93 10.51
CA ILE A 193 16.31 -12.70 9.48
C ILE A 193 15.25 -13.33 8.58
N PRO A 194 15.11 -12.84 7.32
CA PRO A 194 14.16 -13.43 6.38
C PRO A 194 14.68 -14.77 5.85
N ILE A 195 13.84 -15.80 5.91
CA ILE A 195 14.10 -17.11 5.32
C ILE A 195 13.20 -17.26 4.10
N VAL A 196 13.80 -17.31 2.91
CA VAL A 196 13.06 -17.47 1.66
C VAL A 196 12.37 -18.83 1.65
N LYS A 197 11.05 -18.80 1.61
CA LYS A 197 10.25 -19.99 1.36
C LYS A 197 10.17 -20.19 -0.15
N ARG A 198 10.89 -21.19 -0.66
CA ARG A 198 10.70 -21.59 -2.06
C ARG A 198 9.26 -22.11 -2.19
N PRO A 199 8.47 -21.64 -3.17
CA PRO A 199 7.24 -22.32 -3.48
C PRO A 199 7.59 -23.78 -3.76
N LEU A 200 6.76 -24.71 -3.26
CA LEU A 200 6.78 -26.09 -3.73
C LEU A 200 6.83 -26.00 -5.26
N CYS A 201 7.92 -26.49 -5.85
CA CYS A 201 8.05 -26.53 -7.29
C CYS A 201 6.75 -27.12 -7.85
N ALA A 202 6.08 -26.37 -8.72
CA ALA A 202 5.14 -26.96 -9.64
C ALA A 202 5.98 -27.91 -10.51
N CYS A 203 6.07 -29.18 -10.09
CA CYS A 203 6.37 -30.25 -11.01
C CYS A 203 5.16 -30.31 -11.96
N VAL A 204 5.27 -29.61 -13.08
CA VAL A 204 4.50 -29.85 -14.30
C VAL A 204 5.51 -29.95 -15.43
#